data_AF-A0A524HDZ8-F1
#
_entry.id   AF-A0A524HDZ8-F1
#
_cell.length_a   1.000
_cell.length_b   1.000
_cell.length_c   1.000
_cell.angle_alpha   90.00
_cell.angle_beta   90.00
_cell.angle_gamma   90.00
#
_symmetry.space_group_name_H-M   'P 1'
#
loop_
_entity.id
_entity.type
_entity.pdbx_description
1 polymer ?
#
loop_
_entity_poly.entity_id
_entity_poly.type
_entity_poly.pdbx_seq_one_letter_code
_entity_poly.pdbx_strand_id
1 'polypeptide(L)'
;MKKESSGLAPLKMAVLALFVMLNVSIPEGANAEQPQIAQVKQPDMRQTMHDVGKNWYCVAARQYERGFFEAAETSIQKALEYQNYLNTPELDKINELVSLIGAEQFKRKQALEQFQAAKKLAEQGQLIQARAHLAKIQNDPALSVQQRDLVIAEIKNINAQLDGKKNEMKEHYIKSIEYYNAGQFERAKDGFILIAQSGLVEYPPGQTPEDYLIKINKILSMPAEKPRLTTDTKKAPAPEKKLVPDLPEFGSSGIKPPASVDISQDSGVLPDPVWKLEPVKMDEPVRPVKIDNVVDVARPVPPQGKLIAESTREANDLERKRNLIRSYTKAVVSNTVNEVQENLFFAEFAKAEESFNNARAVIVKNRLYLGEQIYTEYDKQLEQLREKLTQERAKWIIRTEGKK
;
A
#
# COMPACT_ATOMS: atom_id res chain seq x y z
N MET A 1 56.08 2.17 2.61
CA MET A 1 55.84 0.75 2.97
C MET A 1 54.35 0.50 2.77
N LYS A 2 53.86 0.15 1.58
CA LYS A 2 53.93 -1.13 0.86
C LYS A 2 53.33 -2.30 1.64
N LYS A 3 52.04 -2.58 1.42
CA LYS A 3 51.51 -3.92 1.16
C LYS A 3 50.14 -3.82 0.47
N GLU A 4 50.17 -4.10 -0.83
CA GLU A 4 49.04 -4.53 -1.65
C GLU A 4 48.67 -5.99 -1.32
N SER A 5 47.39 -6.33 -1.51
CA SER A 5 46.85 -7.69 -1.74
C SER A 5 45.32 -7.57 -1.80
N SER A 6 44.70 -7.27 -2.93
CA SER A 6 44.28 -8.23 -3.98
C SER A 6 43.29 -9.28 -3.47
N GLY A 7 42.04 -9.18 -3.94
CA GLY A 7 40.96 -10.13 -3.69
C GLY A 7 39.74 -9.87 -4.56
N LEU A 8 39.94 -9.94 -5.89
CA LEU A 8 38.89 -9.97 -6.90
C LEU A 8 38.28 -11.39 -6.94
N ALA A 9 36.96 -11.53 -6.83
CA ALA A 9 36.18 -12.47 -7.64
C ALA A 9 34.66 -12.19 -7.54
N PRO A 10 33.93 -12.18 -8.67
CA PRO A 10 32.48 -12.01 -8.73
C PRO A 10 31.77 -13.38 -8.71
N LEU A 11 30.73 -13.53 -7.88
CA LEU A 11 29.88 -14.72 -7.93
C LEU A 11 28.64 -14.45 -8.81
N LYS A 12 28.73 -14.82 -10.09
CA LYS A 12 27.58 -15.12 -10.96
C LYS A 12 27.36 -16.63 -10.93
N MET A 13 26.19 -17.09 -10.47
CA MET A 13 25.59 -18.42 -10.76
C MET A 13 24.08 -18.25 -10.55
N ALA A 14 23.17 -18.23 -11.53
CA ALA A 14 22.84 -19.21 -12.57
C ALA A 14 22.30 -20.55 -12.02
N VAL A 15 20.97 -20.63 -11.78
CA VAL A 15 20.16 -21.85 -11.53
C VAL A 15 18.68 -21.43 -11.81
N LEU A 16 17.82 -22.06 -12.63
CA LEU A 16 17.76 -23.40 -13.23
C LEU A 16 16.96 -23.31 -14.56
N ALA A 17 17.59 -23.64 -15.69
CA ALA A 17 16.89 -24.05 -16.89
C ALA A 17 16.92 -25.59 -16.91
N LEU A 18 15.76 -26.21 -16.73
CA LEU A 18 15.62 -27.67 -16.80
C LEU A 18 15.16 -28.03 -18.22
N PHE A 19 16.09 -28.35 -19.10
CA PHE A 19 15.78 -29.04 -20.36
C PHE A 19 16.64 -30.30 -20.45
N VAL A 20 15.94 -31.43 -20.32
CA VAL A 20 16.47 -32.79 -20.36
C VAL A 20 16.94 -33.10 -21.79
N MET A 21 18.24 -33.34 -21.96
CA MET A 21 18.81 -33.98 -23.14
C MET A 21 18.73 -35.50 -22.95
N LEU A 22 17.84 -36.15 -23.69
CA LEU A 22 17.88 -37.59 -23.92
C LEU A 22 18.49 -37.83 -25.30
N ASN A 23 19.76 -38.23 -25.31
CA ASN A 23 20.40 -38.87 -26.45
C ASN A 23 19.84 -40.29 -26.58
N VAL A 24 19.14 -40.57 -27.67
CA VAL A 24 18.77 -41.93 -28.07
C VAL A 24 19.43 -42.20 -29.42
N SER A 25 20.35 -43.17 -29.42
CA SER A 25 20.91 -43.80 -30.62
C SER A 25 19.79 -44.42 -31.44
N ILE A 26 19.76 -44.14 -32.74
CA ILE A 26 18.86 -44.79 -33.70
C ILE A 26 19.64 -45.93 -34.36
N PRO A 27 19.15 -47.18 -34.33
CA PRO A 27 19.66 -48.24 -35.19
C PRO A 27 19.05 -48.11 -36.59
N GLU A 28 19.91 -48.23 -37.58
CA GLU A 28 19.61 -48.21 -39.01
C GLU A 28 19.22 -49.62 -39.45
N GLY A 29 17.97 -49.81 -39.91
CA GLY A 29 17.48 -51.14 -40.30
C GLY A 29 16.06 -51.15 -40.88
N ALA A 30 16.01 -51.06 -42.21
CA ALA A 30 15.14 -51.77 -43.16
C ALA A 30 13.60 -51.90 -42.98
N ASN A 31 12.93 -51.69 -44.12
CA ASN A 31 11.60 -52.14 -44.56
C ASN A 31 10.38 -51.28 -44.19
N ALA A 32 10.13 -50.31 -45.08
CA ALA A 32 8.96 -50.28 -45.95
C ALA A 32 7.62 -50.79 -45.40
N GLU A 33 6.89 -49.88 -44.76
CA GLU A 33 5.46 -49.63 -44.99
C GLU A 33 5.24 -48.15 -44.65
N GLN A 34 4.93 -47.31 -45.65
CA GLN A 34 4.57 -45.91 -45.40
C GLN A 34 3.29 -45.88 -44.55
N PRO A 35 3.33 -45.43 -43.29
CA PRO A 35 2.10 -45.18 -42.56
C PRO A 35 1.42 -44.01 -43.27
N GLN A 36 0.16 -44.19 -43.66
CA GLN A 36 -0.69 -43.07 -44.05
C GLN A 36 -0.71 -42.10 -42.87
N ILE A 37 0.07 -41.03 -42.99
CA ILE A 37 0.16 -39.97 -41.98
C ILE A 37 -1.23 -39.36 -41.97
N ALA A 38 -2.04 -39.78 -40.99
CA ALA A 38 -3.33 -39.16 -40.71
C ALA A 38 -3.06 -37.65 -40.66
N GLN A 39 -3.68 -36.91 -41.58
CA GLN A 39 -3.59 -35.46 -41.60
C GLN A 39 -4.03 -34.96 -40.24
N VAL A 40 -3.07 -34.61 -39.38
CA VAL A 40 -3.32 -33.93 -38.12
C VAL A 40 -3.94 -32.61 -38.53
N LYS A 41 -5.27 -32.55 -38.44
CA LYS A 41 -6.08 -31.38 -38.73
C LYS A 41 -5.56 -30.29 -37.81
N GLN A 42 -4.68 -29.42 -38.34
CA GLN A 42 -4.06 -28.39 -37.53
C GLN A 42 -5.19 -27.60 -36.86
N PRO A 43 -5.13 -27.40 -35.53
CA PRO A 43 -6.12 -26.61 -34.85
C PRO A 43 -6.18 -25.24 -35.53
N ASP A 44 -7.39 -24.74 -35.75
CA ASP A 44 -7.58 -23.41 -36.30
C ASP A 44 -6.81 -22.43 -35.40
N MET A 45 -5.74 -21.85 -35.93
CA MET A 45 -4.85 -20.93 -35.20
C MET A 45 -5.67 -19.81 -34.55
N ARG A 46 -6.76 -19.38 -35.20
CA ARG A 46 -7.67 -18.36 -34.68
C ARG A 46 -8.35 -18.81 -33.39
N GLN A 47 -8.81 -20.06 -33.34
CA GLN A 47 -9.44 -20.64 -32.17
C GLN A 47 -8.43 -20.77 -31.02
N THR A 48 -7.20 -21.20 -31.34
CA THR A 48 -6.13 -21.31 -30.34
C THR A 48 -5.82 -19.95 -29.70
N MET A 49 -5.69 -18.90 -30.51
CA MET A 49 -5.43 -17.54 -30.02
C MET A 49 -6.60 -16.98 -29.20
N HIS A 50 -7.85 -17.25 -29.61
CA HIS A 50 -9.04 -16.93 -28.83
C HIS A 50 -9.01 -17.59 -27.45
N ASP A 51 -8.74 -18.90 -27.39
CA ASP A 51 -8.74 -19.66 -26.14
C ASP A 51 -7.63 -19.22 -25.18
N VAL A 52 -6.47 -18.83 -25.72
CA VAL A 52 -5.38 -18.23 -24.92
C VAL A 52 -5.83 -16.88 -24.33
N GLY A 53 -6.40 -15.99 -25.14
CA GLY A 53 -6.93 -14.70 -24.66
C GLY A 53 -8.01 -14.87 -23.58
N LYS A 54 -8.92 -15.83 -23.82
CA LYS A 54 -9.99 -16.17 -22.88
C LYS A 54 -9.45 -16.68 -21.55
N ASN A 55 -8.46 -17.58 -21.60
CA ASN A 55 -7.82 -18.11 -20.39
C ASN A 55 -7.16 -17.01 -19.56
N TRP A 56 -6.46 -16.07 -20.20
CA TRP A 56 -5.84 -14.95 -19.49
C TRP A 56 -6.86 -14.08 -18.74
N TYR A 57 -8.00 -13.75 -19.37
CA TYR A 57 -9.03 -12.97 -18.66
C TYR A 57 -9.66 -13.77 -17.51
N CYS A 58 -9.86 -15.09 -17.66
CA CYS A 58 -10.35 -15.93 -16.56
C CYS A 58 -9.35 -16.00 -15.40
N VAL A 59 -8.05 -16.04 -15.68
CA VAL A 59 -7.00 -15.96 -14.64
C VAL A 59 -7.08 -14.62 -13.92
N ALA A 60 -7.26 -13.52 -14.66
CA ALA A 60 -7.42 -12.20 -14.07
C ALA A 60 -8.63 -12.11 -13.13
N ALA A 61 -9.79 -12.62 -13.54
CA ALA A 61 -11.00 -12.61 -12.71
C ALA A 61 -10.77 -13.35 -11.38
N ARG A 62 -10.16 -14.55 -11.43
CA ARG A 62 -9.84 -15.31 -10.21
C ARG A 62 -8.81 -14.62 -9.33
N GLN A 63 -7.85 -13.90 -9.92
CA GLN A 63 -6.86 -13.13 -9.16
C GLN A 63 -7.54 -11.94 -8.47
N TYR A 64 -8.44 -11.24 -9.17
CA TYR A 64 -9.24 -10.15 -8.62
C TYR A 64 -10.09 -10.62 -7.44
N GLU A 65 -10.81 -11.73 -7.58
CA GLU A 65 -11.63 -12.34 -6.51
C GLU A 65 -10.79 -12.70 -5.26
N ARG A 66 -9.50 -12.97 -5.44
CA ARG A 66 -8.56 -13.28 -4.35
C ARG A 66 -7.87 -12.02 -3.77
N GLY A 67 -8.19 -10.83 -4.27
CA GLY A 67 -7.55 -9.58 -3.88
C GLY A 67 -6.15 -9.36 -4.47
N PHE A 68 -5.72 -10.18 -5.44
CA PHE A 68 -4.45 -10.03 -6.13
C PHE A 68 -4.58 -9.04 -7.30
N PHE A 69 -4.86 -7.78 -7.00
CA PHE A 69 -5.20 -6.77 -8.00
C PHE A 69 -4.10 -6.52 -9.04
N GLU A 70 -2.82 -6.53 -8.63
CA GLU A 70 -1.68 -6.35 -9.53
C GLU A 70 -1.50 -7.53 -10.49
N ALA A 71 -1.63 -8.74 -9.97
CA ALA A 71 -1.57 -9.96 -10.77
C ALA A 71 -2.75 -10.02 -11.75
N ALA A 72 -3.94 -9.63 -11.28
CA ALA A 72 -5.15 -9.56 -12.09
C ALA A 72 -4.98 -8.57 -13.24
N GLU A 73 -4.42 -7.39 -12.97
CA GLU A 73 -4.11 -6.39 -14.00
C GLU A 73 -3.14 -6.99 -15.04
N THR A 74 -2.04 -7.60 -14.61
CA THR A 74 -1.07 -8.25 -15.51
C THR A 74 -1.73 -9.30 -16.41
N SER A 75 -2.63 -10.12 -15.84
CA SER A 75 -3.37 -11.12 -16.61
C SER A 75 -4.35 -10.50 -17.61
N ILE A 76 -5.00 -9.38 -17.28
CA ILE A 76 -5.79 -8.61 -18.25
C ILE A 76 -4.92 -8.09 -19.38
N GLN A 77 -3.73 -7.56 -19.05
CA GLN A 77 -2.80 -7.06 -20.06
C GLN A 77 -2.45 -8.16 -21.06
N LYS A 78 -2.22 -9.39 -20.57
CA LYS A 78 -2.04 -10.57 -21.43
C LYS A 78 -3.26 -10.93 -22.24
N ALA A 79 -4.47 -10.86 -21.69
CA ALA A 79 -5.70 -11.11 -22.44
C ALA A 79 -5.86 -10.11 -23.61
N LEU A 80 -5.54 -8.83 -23.36
CA LEU A 80 -5.63 -7.76 -24.34
C LEU A 80 -4.62 -7.90 -25.50
N GLU A 81 -3.53 -8.64 -25.34
CA GLU A 81 -2.63 -9.02 -26.46
C GLU A 81 -3.38 -9.84 -27.53
N TYR A 82 -4.47 -10.53 -27.16
CA TYR A 82 -5.30 -11.37 -28.04
C TYR A 82 -6.64 -10.72 -28.43
N GLN A 83 -6.82 -9.41 -28.22
CA GLN A 83 -8.11 -8.74 -28.43
C GLN A 83 -8.73 -8.95 -29.83
N ASN A 84 -7.91 -9.12 -30.87
CA ASN A 84 -8.40 -9.33 -32.25
C ASN A 84 -9.04 -10.70 -32.45
N TYR A 85 -8.81 -11.62 -31.52
CA TYR A 85 -9.34 -12.98 -31.51
C TYR A 85 -10.51 -13.14 -30.55
N LEU A 86 -10.69 -12.20 -29.61
CA LEU A 86 -11.79 -12.20 -28.63
C LEU A 86 -13.08 -11.66 -29.25
N ASN A 87 -14.22 -12.15 -28.74
CA ASN A 87 -15.52 -11.63 -29.14
C ASN A 87 -15.94 -10.40 -28.31
N THR A 88 -16.96 -9.67 -28.78
CA THR A 88 -17.44 -8.45 -28.09
C THR A 88 -17.84 -8.71 -26.63
N PRO A 89 -18.63 -9.75 -26.29
CA PRO A 89 -18.97 -10.05 -24.89
C PRO A 89 -17.75 -10.28 -23.97
N GLU A 90 -16.69 -10.91 -24.48
CA GLU A 90 -15.44 -11.10 -23.72
C GLU A 90 -14.69 -9.79 -23.49
N LEU A 91 -14.63 -8.93 -24.51
CA LEU A 91 -14.03 -7.61 -24.39
C LEU A 91 -14.80 -6.72 -23.39
N ASP A 92 -16.12 -6.82 -23.38
CA ASP A 92 -16.96 -6.11 -22.41
C ASP A 92 -16.65 -6.54 -20.97
N LYS A 93 -16.49 -7.84 -20.73
CA LYS A 93 -16.08 -8.39 -19.42
C LYS A 93 -14.67 -7.94 -19.01
N ILE A 94 -13.73 -7.89 -19.96
CA ILE A 94 -12.39 -7.36 -19.69
C ILE A 94 -12.47 -5.89 -19.27
N ASN A 95 -13.26 -5.07 -19.98
CA ASN A 95 -13.43 -3.65 -19.66
C ASN A 95 -14.06 -3.45 -18.27
N GLU A 96 -15.06 -4.26 -17.92
CA GLU A 96 -15.65 -4.27 -16.58
C GLU A 96 -14.60 -4.58 -15.51
N LEU A 97 -13.80 -5.64 -15.70
CA LEU A 97 -12.79 -6.04 -14.75
C LEU A 97 -11.67 -4.98 -14.59
N VAL A 98 -11.27 -4.31 -15.68
CA VAL A 98 -10.35 -3.17 -15.63
C VAL A 98 -10.91 -2.04 -14.76
N SER A 99 -12.20 -1.73 -14.92
CA SER A 99 -12.86 -0.70 -14.12
C SER A 99 -12.86 -1.05 -12.63
N LEU A 100 -13.19 -2.31 -12.30
CA LEU A 100 -13.20 -2.82 -10.94
C LEU A 100 -11.81 -2.77 -10.28
N ILE A 101 -10.78 -3.28 -10.98
CA ILE A 101 -9.38 -3.21 -10.51
C ILE A 101 -8.97 -1.76 -10.28
N GLY A 102 -9.30 -0.86 -11.20
CA GLY A 102 -9.00 0.57 -11.05
C GLY A 102 -9.64 1.20 -9.82
N ALA A 103 -10.90 0.85 -9.52
CA ALA A 103 -11.60 1.32 -8.33
C ALA A 103 -10.95 0.81 -7.04
N GLU A 104 -10.56 -0.46 -6.97
CA GLU A 104 -9.88 -1.04 -5.81
C GLU A 104 -8.47 -0.46 -5.62
N GLN A 105 -7.71 -0.27 -6.71
CA GLN A 105 -6.41 0.41 -6.64
C GLN A 105 -6.54 1.85 -6.11
N PHE A 106 -7.60 2.57 -6.50
CA PHE A 106 -7.85 3.91 -6.00
C PHE A 106 -8.12 3.92 -4.49
N LYS A 107 -8.95 2.99 -3.99
CA LYS A 107 -9.18 2.82 -2.54
C LYS A 107 -7.88 2.50 -1.81
N ARG A 108 -7.08 1.56 -2.32
CA ARG A 108 -5.77 1.20 -1.75
C ARG A 108 -4.85 2.41 -1.67
N LYS A 109 -4.79 3.22 -2.73
CA LYS A 109 -4.02 4.48 -2.75
C LYS A 109 -4.47 5.43 -1.65
N GLN A 110 -5.78 5.66 -1.50
CA GLN A 110 -6.30 6.50 -0.43
C GLN A 110 -5.91 5.97 0.96
N ALA A 111 -6.00 4.66 1.18
CA ALA A 111 -5.60 4.05 2.44
C ALA A 111 -4.09 4.25 2.73
N LEU A 112 -3.23 4.12 1.72
CA LEU A 112 -1.79 4.37 1.84
C LEU A 112 -1.49 5.87 2.11
N GLU A 113 -2.24 6.78 1.52
CA GLU A 113 -2.11 8.22 1.81
C GLU A 113 -2.50 8.53 3.27
N GLN A 114 -3.59 7.94 3.78
CA GLN A 114 -3.98 8.06 5.19
C GLN A 114 -2.90 7.50 6.12
N PHE A 115 -2.29 6.37 5.76
CA PHE A 115 -1.16 5.83 6.51
C PHE A 115 0.04 6.79 6.54
N GLN A 116 0.43 7.34 5.38
CA GLN A 116 1.53 8.31 5.31
C GLN A 116 1.24 9.58 6.10
N ALA A 117 -0.01 10.08 6.07
CA ALA A 117 -0.45 11.20 6.88
C ALA A 117 -0.31 10.87 8.38
N ALA A 118 -0.75 9.69 8.81
CA ALA A 118 -0.60 9.25 10.19
C ALA A 118 0.87 9.21 10.64
N LYS A 119 1.79 8.72 9.81
CA LYS A 119 3.23 8.74 10.14
C LYS A 119 3.75 10.15 10.36
N LYS A 120 3.38 11.10 9.50
CA LYS A 120 3.78 12.51 9.65
C LYS A 120 3.24 13.11 10.94
N LEU A 121 1.98 12.83 11.29
CA LEU A 121 1.38 13.25 12.55
C LEU A 121 2.12 12.65 13.75
N ALA A 122 2.50 11.38 13.68
CA ALA A 122 3.27 10.72 14.73
C ALA A 122 4.67 11.34 14.89
N GLU A 123 5.37 11.63 13.78
CA GLU A 123 6.66 12.33 13.78
C GLU A 123 6.57 13.75 14.38
N GLN A 124 5.42 14.42 14.23
CA GLN A 124 5.12 15.73 14.84
C GLN A 124 4.67 15.62 16.31
N GLY A 125 4.62 14.42 16.89
CA GLY A 125 4.17 14.18 18.25
C GLY A 125 2.65 14.22 18.44
N GLN A 126 1.88 14.38 17.36
CA GLN A 126 0.41 14.37 17.34
C GLN A 126 -0.16 12.94 17.34
N LEU A 127 0.23 12.17 18.37
CA LEU A 127 0.00 10.73 18.46
C LEU A 127 -1.48 10.33 18.45
N ILE A 128 -2.37 11.14 19.06
CA ILE A 128 -3.82 10.87 19.07
C ILE A 128 -4.40 10.95 17.65
N GLN A 129 -4.04 12.00 16.91
CA GLN A 129 -4.50 12.19 15.53
C GLN A 129 -3.93 11.11 14.62
N ALA A 130 -2.63 10.79 14.75
CA ALA A 130 -1.99 9.72 14.02
C ALA A 130 -2.73 8.38 14.21
N ARG A 131 -3.02 8.00 15.46
CA ARG A 131 -3.80 6.80 15.78
C ARG A 131 -5.18 6.83 15.14
N ALA A 132 -5.88 7.96 15.19
CA ALA A 132 -7.21 8.10 14.61
C ALA A 132 -7.19 7.90 13.07
N HIS A 133 -6.16 8.39 12.37
CA HIS A 133 -5.99 8.11 10.94
C HIS A 133 -5.74 6.63 10.65
N LEU A 134 -4.90 5.96 11.43
CA LEU A 134 -4.63 4.52 11.25
C LEU A 134 -5.85 3.65 11.57
N ALA A 135 -6.62 4.01 12.59
CA ALA A 135 -7.83 3.26 12.96
C ALA A 135 -8.87 3.22 11.83
N LYS A 136 -8.95 4.27 10.99
CA LYS A 136 -9.86 4.31 9.83
C LYS A 136 -9.50 3.29 8.76
N ILE A 137 -8.23 2.93 8.63
CA ILE A 137 -7.73 2.04 7.58
C ILE A 137 -7.34 0.64 8.10
N GLN A 138 -7.40 0.41 9.41
CA GLN A 138 -6.97 -0.83 10.05
C GLN A 138 -7.65 -2.08 9.45
N ASN A 139 -8.93 -1.96 9.11
CA ASN A 139 -9.75 -3.05 8.58
C ASN A 139 -10.13 -2.82 7.11
N ASP A 140 -9.44 -1.92 6.40
CA ASP A 140 -9.76 -1.61 5.01
C ASP A 140 -9.48 -2.84 4.11
N PRO A 141 -10.48 -3.36 3.38
CA PRO A 141 -10.29 -4.52 2.52
C PRO A 141 -9.39 -4.23 1.30
N ALA A 142 -9.18 -2.97 0.95
CA ALA A 142 -8.28 -2.59 -0.13
C ALA A 142 -6.79 -2.77 0.23
N LEU A 143 -6.48 -2.95 1.53
CA LEU A 143 -5.12 -3.22 1.99
C LEU A 143 -4.81 -4.73 1.97
N SER A 144 -3.59 -5.05 1.55
CA SER A 144 -3.09 -6.43 1.67
C SER A 144 -2.98 -6.86 3.13
N VAL A 145 -2.89 -8.17 3.38
CA VAL A 145 -2.70 -8.71 4.74
C VAL A 145 -1.47 -8.10 5.40
N GLN A 146 -0.34 -8.05 4.67
CA GLN A 146 0.90 -7.47 5.15
C GLN A 146 0.76 -5.97 5.47
N GLN A 147 0.05 -5.22 4.62
CA GLN A 147 -0.19 -3.79 4.85
C GLN A 147 -1.04 -3.58 6.12
N ARG A 148 -2.09 -4.39 6.33
CA ARG A 148 -2.90 -4.33 7.56
C ARG A 148 -2.07 -4.67 8.80
N ASP A 149 -1.20 -5.68 8.73
CA ASP A 149 -0.31 -6.03 9.85
C ASP A 149 0.59 -4.86 10.23
N LEU A 150 1.08 -4.09 9.25
CA LEU A 150 1.90 -2.90 9.50
C LEU A 150 1.09 -1.76 10.10
N VAL A 151 -0.15 -1.55 9.65
CA VAL A 151 -1.07 -0.58 10.28
C VAL A 151 -1.29 -0.94 11.75
N ILE A 152 -1.54 -2.22 12.04
CA ILE A 152 -1.74 -2.73 13.41
C ILE A 152 -0.46 -2.54 14.25
N ALA A 153 0.70 -2.88 13.70
CA ALA A 153 1.98 -2.69 14.37
C ALA A 153 2.25 -1.21 14.70
N GLU A 154 1.96 -0.30 13.77
CA GLU A 154 2.12 1.13 13.99
C GLU A 154 1.12 1.68 15.03
N ILE A 155 -0.14 1.23 15.01
CA ILE A 155 -1.12 1.57 16.08
C ILE A 155 -0.60 1.12 17.44
N LYS A 156 -0.05 -0.10 17.54
CA LYS A 156 0.53 -0.62 18.78
C LYS A 156 1.70 0.23 19.26
N ASN A 157 2.60 0.63 18.35
CA ASN A 157 3.71 1.52 18.64
C ASN A 157 3.23 2.88 19.17
N ILE A 158 2.27 3.51 18.49
CA ILE A 158 1.70 4.81 18.92
C ILE A 158 1.02 4.69 20.28
N ASN A 159 0.31 3.60 20.55
CA ASN A 159 -0.28 3.37 21.87
C ASN A 159 0.79 3.27 22.97
N ALA A 160 1.89 2.55 22.74
CA ALA A 160 2.98 2.46 23.70
C ALA A 160 3.62 3.84 23.96
N GLN A 161 3.78 4.68 22.92
CA GLN A 161 4.26 6.05 23.10
C GLN A 161 3.28 6.94 23.87
N LEU A 162 1.97 6.81 23.59
CA LEU A 162 0.92 7.51 24.33
C LEU A 162 0.93 7.11 25.81
N ASP A 163 1.10 5.83 26.12
CA ASP A 163 1.16 5.34 27.50
C ASP A 163 2.41 5.86 28.22
N GLY A 164 3.55 5.92 27.53
CA GLY A 164 4.76 6.57 28.03
C GLY A 164 4.51 8.04 28.39
N LYS A 165 3.96 8.83 27.45
CA LYS A 165 3.63 10.25 27.70
C LYS A 165 2.59 10.42 28.81
N LYS A 166 1.60 9.54 28.92
CA LYS A 166 0.62 9.57 30.02
C LYS A 166 1.30 9.40 31.38
N ASN A 167 2.27 8.50 31.48
CA ASN A 167 3.02 8.31 32.72
C ASN A 167 3.87 9.54 33.06
N GLU A 168 4.54 10.14 32.06
CA GLU A 168 5.26 11.40 32.25
C GLU A 168 4.32 12.51 32.76
N MET A 169 3.13 12.65 32.17
CA MET A 169 2.15 13.65 32.63
C MET A 169 1.63 13.37 34.04
N LYS A 170 1.48 12.10 34.44
CA LYS A 170 1.16 11.74 35.83
C LYS A 170 2.28 12.13 36.81
N GLU A 171 3.54 11.94 36.44
CA GLU A 171 4.67 12.37 37.26
C GLU A 171 4.73 13.90 37.39
N HIS A 172 4.50 14.62 36.29
CA HIS A 172 4.39 16.08 36.32
C HIS A 172 3.26 16.53 37.25
N TYR A 173 2.12 15.85 37.21
CA TYR A 173 0.98 16.14 38.07
C TYR A 173 1.32 16.00 39.55
N ILE A 174 1.96 14.89 39.93
CA ILE A 174 2.40 14.65 41.32
C ILE A 174 3.35 15.77 41.78
N LYS A 175 4.38 16.10 40.97
CA LYS A 175 5.33 17.18 41.30
C LYS A 175 4.66 18.55 41.39
N SER A 176 3.69 18.85 40.52
CA SER A 176 2.92 20.10 40.57
C SER A 176 2.11 20.21 41.86
N ILE A 177 1.51 19.11 42.33
CA ILE A 177 0.85 19.06 43.63
C ILE A 177 1.84 19.31 44.76
N GLU A 178 3.04 18.71 44.70
CA GLU A 178 4.09 18.96 45.70
C GLU A 178 4.50 20.45 45.75
N TYR A 179 4.71 21.09 44.59
CA TYR A 179 5.00 22.51 44.52
C TYR A 179 3.86 23.37 45.06
N TYR A 180 2.62 23.01 44.74
CA TYR A 180 1.42 23.69 45.25
C TYR A 180 1.38 23.63 46.78
N ASN A 181 1.57 22.45 47.35
CA ASN A 181 1.57 22.22 48.80
C ASN A 181 2.76 22.91 49.49
N ALA A 182 3.88 23.10 48.80
CA ALA A 182 5.04 23.84 49.30
C ALA A 182 4.92 25.38 49.16
N GLY A 183 3.79 25.89 48.65
CA GLY A 183 3.59 27.33 48.41
C GLY A 183 4.35 27.88 47.20
N GLN A 184 4.96 27.02 46.38
CA GLN A 184 5.67 27.40 45.15
C GLN A 184 4.68 27.51 43.98
N PHE A 185 3.73 28.44 44.08
CA PHE A 185 2.55 28.48 43.21
C PHE A 185 2.85 28.70 41.73
N GLU A 186 3.85 29.51 41.36
CA GLU A 186 4.21 29.71 39.95
C GLU A 186 4.77 28.42 39.31
N ARG A 187 5.63 27.68 40.04
CA ARG A 187 6.14 26.38 39.55
C ARG A 187 5.03 25.34 39.42
N ALA A 188 4.11 25.31 40.39
CA ALA A 188 2.95 24.43 40.33
C ALA A 188 2.08 24.72 39.10
N LYS A 189 1.82 26.01 38.86
CA LYS A 189 1.04 26.51 37.71
C LYS A 189 1.65 26.10 36.38
N ASP A 190 2.96 26.28 36.19
CA ASP A 190 3.64 25.89 34.94
C ASP A 190 3.44 24.39 34.64
N GLY A 191 3.60 23.53 35.65
CA GLY A 191 3.37 22.10 35.47
C GLY A 191 1.91 21.74 35.23
N PHE A 192 0.94 22.39 35.90
CA PHE A 192 -0.48 22.17 35.62
C PHE A 192 -0.90 22.62 34.22
N ILE A 193 -0.33 23.72 33.70
CA ILE A 193 -0.55 24.16 32.31
C ILE A 193 -0.07 23.08 31.34
N LEU A 194 1.15 22.55 31.54
CA LEU A 194 1.71 21.50 30.70
C LEU A 194 0.78 20.26 30.63
N ILE A 195 0.26 19.84 31.78
CA ILE A 195 -0.61 18.66 31.88
C ILE A 195 -1.96 18.94 31.21
N ALA A 196 -2.59 20.09 31.48
CA ALA A 196 -3.85 20.52 30.87
C ALA A 196 -3.75 20.54 29.34
N GLN A 197 -2.66 21.13 28.81
CA GLN A 197 -2.40 21.20 27.37
C GLN A 197 -2.22 19.82 26.72
N SER A 198 -1.73 18.83 27.46
CA SER A 198 -1.54 17.48 26.93
C SER A 198 -2.87 16.80 26.61
N GLY A 199 -3.91 17.02 27.43
CA GLY A 199 -5.19 16.31 27.35
C GLY A 199 -5.08 14.78 27.42
N LEU A 200 -3.95 14.24 27.91
CA LEU A 200 -3.64 12.81 27.84
C LEU A 200 -4.17 12.00 29.04
N VAL A 201 -4.35 12.64 30.18
CA VAL A 201 -4.68 12.00 31.45
C VAL A 201 -6.02 12.52 31.93
N GLU A 202 -6.92 11.60 32.25
CA GLU A 202 -8.20 11.91 32.89
C GLU A 202 -8.01 11.99 34.41
N TYR A 203 -8.63 12.98 35.04
CA TYR A 203 -8.52 13.23 36.47
C TYR A 203 -9.92 13.25 37.12
N PRO A 204 -10.03 12.87 38.41
CA PRO A 204 -11.28 13.00 39.14
C PRO A 204 -11.78 14.45 39.16
N PRO A 205 -13.11 14.68 39.14
CA PRO A 205 -13.68 16.02 39.29
C PRO A 205 -13.18 16.73 40.56
N GLY A 206 -12.82 18.01 40.47
CA GLY A 206 -12.29 18.80 41.59
C GLY A 206 -10.78 18.67 41.82
N GLN A 207 -10.13 17.76 41.09
CA GLN A 207 -8.69 17.52 41.11
C GLN A 207 -8.06 17.67 39.72
N THR A 208 -8.74 18.28 38.76
CA THR A 208 -8.14 18.47 37.43
C THR A 208 -7.04 19.53 37.49
N PRO A 209 -6.07 19.52 36.56
CA PRO A 209 -5.09 20.60 36.44
C PRO A 209 -5.74 21.99 36.36
N GLU A 210 -6.87 22.11 35.66
CA GLU A 210 -7.64 23.36 35.54
C GLU A 210 -8.20 23.81 36.90
N ASP A 211 -8.70 22.89 37.72
CA ASP A 211 -9.18 23.20 39.07
C ASP A 211 -8.05 23.77 39.95
N TYR A 212 -6.84 23.20 39.86
CA TYR A 212 -5.67 23.72 40.58
C TYR A 212 -5.21 25.08 40.04
N LEU A 213 -5.26 25.29 38.72
CA LEU A 213 -4.93 26.58 38.11
C LEU A 213 -5.86 27.70 38.60
N ILE A 214 -7.16 27.43 38.75
CA ILE A 214 -8.12 28.38 39.33
C ILE A 214 -7.74 28.73 40.78
N LYS A 215 -7.42 27.70 41.60
CA LYS A 215 -7.00 27.90 43.00
C LYS A 215 -5.72 28.74 43.09
N ILE A 216 -4.72 28.43 42.27
CA ILE A 216 -3.45 29.17 42.23
C ILE A 216 -3.67 30.62 41.81
N ASN A 217 -4.40 30.86 40.72
CA ASN A 217 -4.67 32.23 40.25
C ASN A 217 -5.40 33.07 41.30
N LYS A 218 -6.32 32.47 42.06
CA LYS A 218 -6.98 33.14 43.19
C LYS A 218 -5.98 33.56 44.26
N ILE A 219 -5.06 32.68 44.65
CA ILE A 219 -4.02 32.98 45.66
C ILE A 219 -3.08 34.09 45.18
N LEU A 220 -2.59 33.99 43.94
CA LEU A 220 -1.66 34.97 43.36
C LEU A 220 -2.29 36.35 43.14
N SER A 221 -3.62 36.42 43.00
CA SER A 221 -4.36 37.67 42.82
C SER A 221 -4.70 38.37 44.15
N MET A 222 -4.50 37.71 45.29
CA MET A 222 -4.70 38.37 46.59
C MET A 222 -3.51 39.30 46.85
N PRO A 223 -3.75 40.60 47.12
CA PRO A 223 -2.67 41.51 47.45
C PRO A 223 -1.94 40.94 48.66
N ALA A 224 -0.61 40.83 48.56
CA ALA A 224 0.23 40.39 49.66
C ALA A 224 -0.04 41.30 50.85
N GLU A 225 -0.93 40.86 51.74
CA GLU A 225 -1.27 41.58 52.94
C GLU A 225 0.02 41.58 53.75
N LYS A 226 0.72 42.73 53.72
CA LYS A 226 2.02 42.90 54.36
C LYS A 226 1.92 42.27 55.75
N PRO A 227 2.79 41.32 56.12
CA PRO A 227 2.77 40.79 57.47
C PRO A 227 3.00 41.98 58.41
N ARG A 228 1.94 42.40 59.10
CA ARG A 228 2.08 43.28 60.25
C ARG A 228 2.88 42.45 61.25
N LEU A 229 4.18 42.75 61.36
CA LEU A 229 4.98 42.37 62.52
C LEU A 229 4.29 42.97 63.75
N THR A 230 3.44 42.19 64.40
CA THR A 230 3.23 42.31 65.83
C THR A 230 4.02 41.17 66.44
N THR A 231 5.19 41.52 66.97
CA THR A 231 5.90 40.76 67.98
C THR A 231 4.93 40.42 69.10
N ASP A 232 4.57 39.15 69.26
CA ASP A 232 4.30 38.59 70.57
C ASP A 232 4.78 37.16 70.65
N THR A 233 5.88 37.01 71.38
CA THR A 233 6.53 35.77 71.76
C THR A 233 5.56 34.91 72.58
N LYS A 234 4.89 33.95 71.95
CA LYS A 234 4.22 32.86 72.68
C LYS A 234 4.46 31.52 72.00
N LYS A 235 5.45 30.82 72.56
CA LYS A 235 5.60 29.36 72.70
C LYS A 235 5.07 28.51 71.53
N ALA A 236 6.02 28.05 70.71
CA ALA A 236 5.83 27.03 69.70
C ALA A 236 5.02 25.82 70.20
N PRO A 237 3.89 25.48 69.55
CA PRO A 237 3.41 24.11 69.52
C PRO A 237 4.29 23.31 68.56
N ALA A 238 4.57 22.07 68.97
CA ALA A 238 5.29 21.06 68.21
C ALA A 238 4.72 20.86 66.79
N PRO A 239 5.53 20.39 65.82
CA PRO A 239 5.08 20.21 64.44
C PRO A 239 3.90 19.22 64.39
N GLU A 240 2.72 19.76 64.13
CA GLU A 240 1.54 19.00 63.79
C GLU A 240 1.85 18.18 62.53
N LYS A 241 1.56 16.88 62.62
CA LYS A 241 1.81 15.88 61.57
C LYS A 241 1.37 16.42 60.21
N LYS A 242 2.29 16.35 59.23
CA LYS A 242 1.99 16.43 57.79
C LYS A 242 0.78 15.55 57.52
N LEU A 243 -0.38 16.17 57.27
CA LEU A 243 -1.49 15.53 56.59
C LEU A 243 -0.98 15.29 55.17
N VAL A 244 -0.45 14.10 54.91
CA VAL A 244 -0.29 13.60 53.54
C VAL A 244 -1.72 13.52 53.04
N PRO A 245 -2.15 14.35 52.07
CA PRO A 245 -3.43 14.11 51.42
C PRO A 245 -3.32 12.70 50.86
N ASP A 246 -4.29 11.83 51.17
CA ASP A 246 -4.41 10.53 50.52
C ASP A 246 -4.22 10.78 49.03
N LEU A 247 -3.07 10.32 48.49
CA LEU A 247 -2.89 10.28 47.05
C LEU A 247 -4.12 9.54 46.56
N PRO A 248 -4.86 10.06 45.57
CA PRO A 248 -5.90 9.27 44.96
C PRO A 248 -5.22 7.97 44.52
N GLU A 249 -5.59 6.86 45.13
CA GLU A 249 -5.26 5.56 44.60
C GLU A 249 -5.84 5.59 43.20
N PHE A 250 -4.99 5.82 42.21
CA PHE A 250 -5.32 5.64 40.81
C PHE A 250 -5.58 4.16 40.69
N GLY A 251 -6.82 3.78 41.01
CA GLY A 251 -7.31 2.44 40.87
C GLY A 251 -6.92 2.03 39.47
N SER A 252 -6.13 0.96 39.39
CA SER A 252 -6.18 0.05 38.25
C SER A 252 -7.66 -0.30 38.11
N SER A 253 -8.41 0.57 37.44
CA SER A 253 -9.76 0.28 36.98
C SER A 253 -9.55 -0.85 36.01
N GLY A 254 -9.69 -2.07 36.54
CA GLY A 254 -9.84 -3.25 35.76
C GLY A 254 -11.00 -2.93 34.84
N ILE A 255 -10.66 -2.55 33.62
CA ILE A 255 -11.60 -2.49 32.52
C ILE A 255 -12.08 -3.93 32.42
N LYS A 256 -13.20 -4.21 33.10
CA LYS A 256 -14.02 -5.36 32.80
C LYS A 256 -14.25 -5.25 31.30
N PRO A 257 -13.81 -6.22 30.49
CA PRO A 257 -14.00 -6.15 29.05
C PRO A 257 -15.49 -5.85 28.82
N PRO A 258 -15.83 -4.86 27.99
CA PRO A 258 -17.22 -4.61 27.66
C PRO A 258 -17.79 -5.94 27.19
N ALA A 259 -18.91 -6.33 27.82
CA ALA A 259 -19.68 -7.48 27.39
C ALA A 259 -19.77 -7.44 25.88
N SER A 260 -19.39 -8.56 25.26
CA SER A 260 -19.47 -8.82 23.83
C SER A 260 -20.75 -8.19 23.30
N VAL A 261 -20.61 -7.03 22.66
CA VAL A 261 -21.73 -6.47 21.90
C VAL A 261 -21.86 -7.44 20.75
N ASP A 262 -22.92 -8.24 20.82
CA ASP A 262 -23.39 -9.07 19.74
C ASP A 262 -23.85 -8.12 18.63
N ILE A 263 -22.87 -7.65 17.86
CA ILE A 263 -23.11 -6.96 16.59
C ILE A 263 -23.50 -8.08 15.63
N SER A 264 -24.76 -8.49 15.74
CA SER A 264 -25.46 -9.13 14.64
C SER A 264 -25.36 -8.16 13.46
N GLN A 265 -24.42 -8.47 12.58
CA GLN A 265 -24.22 -7.83 11.30
C GLN A 265 -25.51 -8.00 10.51
N ASP A 266 -26.30 -6.93 10.41
CA ASP A 266 -27.18 -6.73 9.26
C ASP A 266 -26.27 -6.50 8.05
N SER A 267 -25.78 -7.62 7.53
CA SER A 267 -25.06 -7.73 6.29
C SER A 267 -26.05 -7.34 5.20
N GLY A 268 -26.08 -6.07 4.83
CA GLY A 268 -26.64 -5.64 3.56
C GLY A 268 -25.97 -6.46 2.46
N VAL A 269 -26.69 -7.51 2.02
CA VAL A 269 -26.30 -8.42 0.95
C VAL A 269 -26.15 -7.56 -0.29
N LEU A 270 -24.91 -7.17 -0.60
CA LEU A 270 -24.54 -6.90 -1.98
C LEU A 270 -24.86 -8.19 -2.75
N PRO A 271 -25.65 -8.13 -3.84
CA PRO A 271 -25.97 -9.31 -4.61
C PRO A 271 -24.66 -9.96 -5.03
N ASP A 272 -24.45 -11.22 -4.62
CA ASP A 272 -23.37 -12.05 -5.14
C ASP A 272 -23.43 -11.95 -6.67
N PRO A 273 -22.37 -11.46 -7.36
CA PRO A 273 -22.32 -11.60 -8.79
C PRO A 273 -22.18 -13.10 -9.06
N VAL A 274 -23.30 -13.73 -9.46
CA VAL A 274 -23.40 -15.17 -9.73
C VAL A 274 -22.56 -15.50 -10.97
N TRP A 275 -21.25 -15.61 -10.78
CA TRP A 275 -20.32 -16.17 -11.75
C TRP A 275 -19.85 -17.54 -11.24
N LYS A 276 -20.77 -18.51 -11.19
CA LYS A 276 -20.37 -19.93 -11.10
C LYS A 276 -19.73 -20.33 -12.42
N LEU A 277 -18.42 -20.13 -12.54
CA LEU A 277 -17.62 -20.72 -13.59
C LEU A 277 -17.54 -22.23 -13.33
N GLU A 278 -18.24 -23.01 -14.16
CA GLU A 278 -18.05 -24.46 -14.18
C GLU A 278 -16.58 -24.78 -14.47
N PRO A 279 -15.97 -25.73 -13.73
CA PRO A 279 -14.56 -26.08 -13.94
C PRO A 279 -14.39 -26.73 -15.32
N VAL A 280 -13.74 -26.03 -16.24
CA VAL A 280 -13.27 -26.62 -17.50
C VAL A 280 -12.14 -27.59 -17.17
N LYS A 281 -12.33 -28.87 -17.49
CA LYS A 281 -11.28 -29.91 -17.41
C LYS A 281 -10.15 -29.53 -18.37
N MET A 282 -8.95 -29.34 -17.83
CA MET A 282 -7.72 -29.09 -18.61
C MET A 282 -7.10 -30.43 -18.98
N ASP A 283 -7.06 -30.74 -20.28
CA ASP A 283 -6.20 -31.79 -20.83
C ASP A 283 -4.80 -31.25 -21.19
N GLU A 284 -3.84 -32.17 -21.24
CA GLU A 284 -2.36 -32.05 -21.22
C GLU A 284 -1.67 -30.97 -22.09
N PRO A 285 -0.44 -30.55 -21.72
CA PRO A 285 0.31 -29.51 -22.42
C PRO A 285 0.89 -29.96 -23.76
N VAL A 286 0.53 -29.23 -24.82
CA VAL A 286 1.04 -29.42 -26.19
C VAL A 286 2.42 -28.75 -26.36
N ARG A 287 3.36 -29.47 -26.98
CA ARG A 287 4.76 -29.05 -27.22
C ARG A 287 4.90 -28.07 -28.39
N PRO A 288 5.95 -27.22 -28.42
CA PRO A 288 6.14 -26.21 -29.48
C PRO A 288 6.62 -26.81 -30.82
N VAL A 289 6.01 -26.39 -31.92
CA VAL A 289 6.36 -26.77 -33.30
C VAL A 289 7.10 -25.62 -34.01
N LYS A 290 8.21 -25.93 -34.69
CA LYS A 290 8.97 -25.02 -35.56
C LYS A 290 8.29 -24.90 -36.94
N ILE A 291 8.23 -23.69 -37.49
CA ILE A 291 7.64 -23.37 -38.79
C ILE A 291 8.73 -22.86 -39.72
N ASP A 292 8.88 -23.48 -40.88
CA ASP A 292 9.66 -22.95 -42.01
C ASP A 292 8.77 -22.79 -43.27
N ASN A 293 8.98 -21.65 -43.91
CA ASN A 293 8.74 -21.25 -45.31
C ASN A 293 7.34 -20.86 -45.84
N VAL A 294 7.40 -19.71 -46.52
CA VAL A 294 6.39 -18.87 -47.15
C VAL A 294 6.27 -19.23 -48.63
N VAL A 295 5.06 -19.27 -49.18
CA VAL A 295 4.83 -19.25 -50.63
C VAL A 295 3.89 -18.09 -50.98
N ASP A 296 4.36 -17.30 -51.93
CA ASP A 296 3.80 -16.05 -52.42
C ASP A 296 2.82 -16.32 -53.57
N VAL A 297 1.59 -15.83 -53.47
CA VAL A 297 0.59 -15.90 -54.56
C VAL A 297 -0.14 -14.56 -54.66
N ALA A 298 0.06 -13.90 -55.81
CA ALA A 298 -0.51 -12.61 -56.15
C ALA A 298 -2.06 -12.63 -56.21
N ARG A 299 -2.69 -11.61 -55.59
CA ARG A 299 -4.15 -11.42 -55.56
C ARG A 299 -4.62 -10.30 -56.51
N PRO A 300 -5.84 -10.41 -57.06
CA PRO A 300 -6.44 -9.42 -57.96
C PRO A 300 -6.96 -8.18 -57.22
N VAL A 301 -6.95 -7.04 -57.91
CA VAL A 301 -7.32 -5.71 -57.40
C VAL A 301 -8.85 -5.57 -57.22
N PRO A 302 -9.36 -5.09 -56.07
CA PRO A 302 -10.80 -4.93 -55.84
C PRO A 302 -11.38 -3.59 -56.37
N PRO A 303 -12.70 -3.53 -56.62
CA PRO A 303 -13.40 -2.34 -57.12
C PRO A 303 -13.55 -1.22 -56.07
N GLN A 304 -13.50 0.04 -56.54
CA GLN A 304 -13.31 1.28 -55.77
C GLN A 304 -14.37 1.61 -54.71
N GLY A 305 -15.58 1.02 -54.75
CA GLY A 305 -16.58 1.17 -53.69
C GLY A 305 -16.27 0.39 -52.41
N LYS A 306 -15.42 -0.64 -52.48
CA LYS A 306 -14.99 -1.43 -51.33
C LYS A 306 -13.91 -0.71 -50.50
N LEU A 307 -13.10 0.11 -51.15
CA LEU A 307 -11.98 0.85 -50.54
C LEU A 307 -12.41 1.89 -49.49
N ILE A 308 -13.60 2.50 -49.64
CA ILE A 308 -14.10 3.52 -48.69
C ILE A 308 -14.70 2.87 -47.42
N ALA A 309 -15.27 1.66 -47.56
CA ALA A 309 -15.74 0.85 -46.44
C ALA A 309 -14.58 0.12 -45.71
N GLU A 310 -13.51 -0.22 -46.42
CA GLU A 310 -12.26 -0.74 -45.84
C GLU A 310 -11.51 0.37 -45.07
N SER A 311 -11.37 1.57 -45.64
CA SER A 311 -10.68 2.68 -44.97
C SER A 311 -11.36 3.14 -43.68
N THR A 312 -12.69 3.08 -43.61
CA THR A 312 -13.46 3.41 -42.39
C THR A 312 -13.37 2.31 -41.33
N ARG A 313 -13.23 1.04 -41.72
CA ARG A 313 -12.93 -0.06 -40.78
C ARG A 313 -11.52 0.04 -40.22
N GLU A 314 -10.53 0.28 -41.07
CA GLU A 314 -9.13 0.43 -40.65
C GLU A 314 -8.93 1.65 -39.73
N ALA A 315 -9.62 2.76 -40.00
CA ALA A 315 -9.60 3.93 -39.13
C ALA A 315 -10.18 3.63 -37.73
N ASN A 316 -11.32 2.92 -37.67
CA ASN A 316 -11.94 2.50 -36.42
C ASN A 316 -11.05 1.51 -35.64
N ASP A 317 -10.36 0.60 -36.33
CA ASP A 317 -9.44 -0.35 -35.70
C ASP A 317 -8.19 0.34 -35.13
N LEU A 318 -7.68 1.37 -35.81
CA LEU A 318 -6.56 2.18 -35.32
C LEU A 318 -6.94 2.97 -34.06
N GLU A 319 -8.14 3.55 -34.03
CA GLU A 319 -8.62 4.31 -32.88
C GLU A 319 -8.89 3.40 -31.67
N ARG A 320 -9.50 2.23 -31.90
CA ARG A 320 -9.63 1.18 -30.86
C ARG A 320 -8.27 0.78 -30.31
N LYS A 321 -7.29 0.51 -31.18
CA LYS A 321 -5.92 0.16 -30.76
C LYS A 321 -5.24 1.28 -29.97
N ARG A 322 -5.40 2.54 -30.38
CA ARG A 322 -4.86 3.70 -29.64
C ARG A 322 -5.49 3.82 -28.27
N ASN A 323 -6.82 3.75 -28.18
CA ASN A 323 -7.54 3.85 -26.91
C ASN A 323 -7.13 2.71 -25.96
N LEU A 324 -6.94 1.50 -26.49
CA LEU A 324 -6.44 0.38 -25.71
C LEU A 324 -5.03 0.64 -25.16
N ILE A 325 -4.08 1.03 -26.01
CA ILE A 325 -2.69 1.25 -25.60
C ILE A 325 -2.59 2.40 -24.59
N ARG A 326 -3.44 3.43 -24.74
CA ARG A 326 -3.57 4.52 -23.76
C ARG A 326 -4.08 4.00 -22.43
N SER A 327 -5.17 3.25 -22.42
CA SER A 327 -5.72 2.65 -21.20
C SER A 327 -4.73 1.72 -20.53
N TYR A 328 -4.05 0.87 -21.30
CA TYR A 328 -2.98 -0.02 -20.83
C TYR A 328 -1.84 0.77 -20.18
N THR A 329 -1.30 1.77 -20.89
CA THR A 329 -0.17 2.55 -20.36
C THR A 329 -0.58 3.33 -19.12
N LYS A 330 -1.81 3.87 -19.09
CA LYS A 330 -2.38 4.50 -17.91
C LYS A 330 -2.40 3.56 -16.71
N ALA A 331 -2.85 2.32 -16.93
CA ALA A 331 -2.93 1.30 -15.89
C ALA A 331 -1.53 0.96 -15.36
N VAL A 332 -0.56 0.70 -16.25
CA VAL A 332 0.85 0.44 -15.88
C VAL A 332 1.45 1.60 -15.07
N VAL A 333 1.24 2.86 -15.49
CA VAL A 333 1.77 4.03 -14.77
C VAL A 333 1.10 4.16 -13.39
N SER A 334 -0.22 3.99 -13.32
CA SER A 334 -0.98 4.00 -12.07
C SER A 334 -0.50 2.89 -11.12
N ASN A 335 -0.34 1.68 -11.62
CA ASN A 335 0.15 0.54 -10.86
C ASN A 335 1.57 0.80 -10.35
N THR A 336 2.46 1.32 -11.19
CA THR A 336 3.83 1.65 -10.80
C THR A 336 3.89 2.69 -9.70
N VAL A 337 3.01 3.71 -9.75
CA VAL A 337 2.91 4.68 -8.65
C VAL A 337 2.56 3.98 -7.34
N ASN A 338 1.65 3.01 -7.36
CA ASN A 338 1.27 2.23 -6.19
C ASN A 338 2.41 1.32 -5.71
N GLU A 339 3.04 0.57 -6.62
CA GLU A 339 4.16 -0.32 -6.31
C GLU A 339 5.36 0.45 -5.74
N VAL A 340 5.70 1.61 -6.31
CA VAL A 340 6.78 2.44 -5.75
C VAL A 340 6.40 2.96 -4.37
N GLN A 341 5.17 3.41 -4.16
CA GLN A 341 4.73 3.88 -2.85
C GLN A 341 4.73 2.76 -1.81
N GLU A 342 4.32 1.54 -2.20
CA GLU A 342 4.38 0.36 -1.37
C GLU A 342 5.83 -0.06 -1.07
N ASN A 343 6.68 -0.16 -2.07
CA ASN A 343 8.07 -0.52 -1.85
C ASN A 343 8.81 0.55 -1.02
N LEU A 344 8.46 1.84 -1.16
CA LEU A 344 8.92 2.89 -0.27
C LEU A 344 8.43 2.69 1.17
N PHE A 345 7.20 2.20 1.35
CA PHE A 345 6.67 1.83 2.67
C PHE A 345 7.54 0.76 3.33
N PHE A 346 7.90 -0.28 2.59
CA PHE A 346 8.71 -1.41 3.08
C PHE A 346 10.22 -1.14 3.09
N ALA A 347 10.66 0.06 2.70
CA ALA A 347 12.07 0.40 2.47
C ALA A 347 12.78 -0.51 1.44
N GLU A 348 12.02 -1.11 0.52
CA GLU A 348 12.50 -1.95 -0.57
C GLU A 348 12.85 -1.10 -1.80
N PHE A 349 13.78 -0.15 -1.64
CA PHE A 349 14.12 0.85 -2.66
C PHE A 349 14.54 0.25 -4.01
N ALA A 350 15.19 -0.92 -4.01
CA ALA A 350 15.60 -1.61 -5.23
C ALA A 350 14.39 -2.08 -6.07
N LYS A 351 13.37 -2.65 -5.42
CA LYS A 351 12.13 -3.08 -6.11
C LYS A 351 11.36 -1.87 -6.64
N ALA A 352 11.30 -0.80 -5.86
CA ALA A 352 10.67 0.44 -6.31
C ALA A 352 11.36 1.01 -7.57
N GLU A 353 12.69 0.99 -7.62
CA GLU A 353 13.45 1.45 -8.78
C GLU A 353 13.26 0.52 -10.00
N GLU A 354 13.14 -0.78 -9.79
CA GLU A 354 12.79 -1.75 -10.84
C GLU A 354 11.40 -1.47 -11.44
N SER A 355 10.36 -1.35 -10.61
CA SER A 355 9.00 -1.00 -11.05
C SER A 355 8.96 0.30 -11.87
N PHE A 356 9.66 1.33 -11.38
CA PHE A 356 9.79 2.61 -12.09
C PHE A 356 10.39 2.44 -13.49
N ASN A 357 11.50 1.70 -13.61
CA ASN A 357 12.18 1.49 -14.88
C ASN A 357 11.31 0.70 -15.87
N ASN A 358 10.56 -0.30 -15.38
CA ASN A 358 9.63 -1.07 -16.19
C ASN A 358 8.52 -0.17 -16.78
N ALA A 359 7.93 0.71 -15.97
CA ALA A 359 6.91 1.66 -16.43
C ALA A 359 7.43 2.63 -17.48
N ARG A 360 8.64 3.16 -17.26
CA ARG A 360 9.29 4.08 -18.20
C ARG A 360 9.52 3.39 -19.55
N ALA A 361 9.98 2.14 -19.54
CA ALA A 361 10.16 1.36 -20.77
C ALA A 361 8.84 1.17 -21.53
N VAL A 362 7.73 0.93 -20.82
CA VAL A 362 6.39 0.81 -21.41
C VAL A 362 5.92 2.11 -22.07
N ILE A 363 6.05 3.26 -21.37
CA ILE A 363 5.66 4.56 -21.93
C ILE A 363 6.46 4.88 -23.20
N VAL A 364 7.78 4.69 -23.16
CA VAL A 364 8.67 4.92 -24.31
C VAL A 364 8.29 4.03 -25.49
N LYS A 365 8.06 2.73 -25.23
CA LYS A 365 7.60 1.78 -26.26
C LYS A 365 6.27 2.19 -26.90
N ASN A 366 5.37 2.81 -26.13
CA ASN A 366 4.03 3.16 -26.58
C ASN A 366 3.88 4.62 -27.06
N ARG A 367 4.96 5.42 -27.07
CA ARG A 367 4.92 6.87 -27.36
C ARG A 367 4.09 7.26 -28.59
N LEU A 368 4.24 6.51 -29.69
CA LEU A 368 3.51 6.76 -30.94
C LEU A 368 1.98 6.70 -30.77
N TYR A 369 1.48 5.80 -29.93
CA TYR A 369 0.04 5.58 -29.72
C TYR A 369 -0.54 6.51 -28.65
N LEU A 370 0.28 6.94 -27.69
CA LEU A 370 -0.12 7.90 -26.66
C LEU A 370 -0.35 9.28 -27.28
N GLY A 371 0.56 9.69 -28.16
CA GLY A 371 0.67 11.08 -28.59
C GLY A 371 1.45 11.90 -27.56
N GLU A 372 1.98 13.05 -28.00
CA GLU A 372 2.97 13.81 -27.25
C GLU A 372 2.47 14.31 -25.89
N GLN A 373 1.19 14.74 -25.83
CA GLN A 373 0.61 15.26 -24.59
C GLN A 373 0.51 14.19 -23.50
N ILE A 374 -0.05 13.01 -23.81
CA ILE A 374 -0.22 11.91 -22.84
C ILE A 374 1.14 11.35 -22.42
N TYR A 375 2.07 11.20 -23.39
CA TYR A 375 3.43 10.77 -23.11
C TYR A 375 4.12 11.72 -22.11
N THR A 376 4.06 13.02 -22.35
CA THR A 376 4.71 14.04 -21.51
C THR A 376 4.14 14.06 -20.09
N GLU A 377 2.81 13.90 -19.97
CA GLU A 377 2.16 13.82 -18.67
C GLU A 377 2.65 12.61 -17.86
N TYR A 378 2.72 11.42 -18.46
CA TYR A 378 3.21 10.23 -17.78
C TYR A 378 4.70 10.29 -17.44
N ASP A 379 5.54 10.82 -18.34
CA ASP A 379 6.97 10.99 -18.08
C ASP A 379 7.20 11.96 -16.90
N LYS A 380 6.44 13.07 -16.84
CA LYS A 380 6.47 14.00 -15.71
C LYS A 380 6.04 13.35 -14.40
N GLN A 381 4.97 12.57 -14.39
CA GLN A 381 4.50 11.84 -13.19
C GLN A 381 5.56 10.86 -12.68
N LEU A 382 6.21 10.14 -13.60
CA LEU A 382 7.30 9.23 -13.25
C LEU A 382 8.51 10.00 -12.69
N GLU A 383 8.96 11.09 -13.30
CA GLU A 383 10.10 11.85 -12.77
C GLU A 383 9.84 12.40 -11.35
N GLN A 384 8.63 12.89 -11.07
CA GLN A 384 8.23 13.29 -9.70
C GLN A 384 8.31 12.12 -8.71
N LEU A 385 7.88 10.93 -9.13
CA LEU A 385 7.94 9.72 -8.30
C LEU A 385 9.39 9.30 -8.02
N ARG A 386 10.28 9.42 -9.01
CA ARG A 386 11.72 9.14 -8.87
C ARG A 386 12.40 10.11 -7.91
N GLU A 387 12.07 11.39 -7.99
CA GLU A 387 12.61 12.39 -7.06
C GLU A 387 12.19 12.06 -5.62
N LYS A 388 10.90 11.77 -5.40
CA LYS A 388 10.38 11.35 -4.09
C LYS A 388 11.11 10.11 -3.57
N LEU A 389 11.32 9.12 -4.43
CA LEU A 389 12.05 7.90 -4.06
C LEU A 389 13.49 8.18 -3.62
N THR A 390 14.18 9.06 -4.33
CA THR A 390 15.57 9.44 -4.02
C THR A 390 15.63 10.19 -2.68
N GLN A 391 14.69 11.09 -2.42
CA GLN A 391 14.58 11.83 -1.16
C GLN A 391 14.31 10.90 0.04
N GLU A 392 13.35 9.99 -0.08
CA GLU A 392 13.01 9.04 1.00
C GLU A 392 14.15 8.06 1.28
N ARG A 393 14.86 7.61 0.24
CA ARG A 393 16.08 6.79 0.39
C ARG A 393 17.16 7.53 1.17
N ALA A 394 17.42 8.80 0.85
CA ALA A 394 18.39 9.62 1.57
C ALA A 394 18.02 9.80 3.05
N LYS A 395 16.75 10.12 3.35
CA LYS A 395 16.26 10.23 4.74
C LYS A 395 16.42 8.92 5.51
N TRP A 396 16.13 7.78 4.87
CA TRP A 396 16.25 6.47 5.49
C TRP A 396 17.70 6.13 5.83
N ILE A 397 18.65 6.45 4.93
CA ILE A 397 20.10 6.27 5.18
C ILE A 397 20.52 7.09 6.41
N ILE A 398 20.18 8.38 6.46
CA ILE A 398 20.52 9.25 7.60
C ILE A 398 19.96 8.70 8.93
N ARG A 399 18.73 8.21 8.94
CA ARG A 399 18.06 7.65 10.13
C ARG A 399 18.68 6.34 10.62
N THR A 400 19.22 5.54 9.71
CA THR A 400 19.79 4.22 10.04
C THR A 400 21.27 4.31 10.37
N GLU A 401 22.02 5.21 9.72
CA GLU A 401 23.44 5.44 9.99
C GLU A 401 23.67 6.31 11.23
N GLY A 402 22.82 7.31 11.49
CA GLY A 402 22.91 8.15 12.69
C GLY A 402 22.59 7.46 14.02
N LYS A 403 22.25 6.17 13.99
CA LYS A 403 22.03 5.33 15.18
C LYS A 403 23.20 4.37 15.46
N LYS A 404 24.23 4.35 14.61
CA LYS A 404 25.49 3.64 14.86
C LYS A 404 26.50 4.60 15.45
#